data_AF-A0A9E0DF92-F1
#
_entry.id   AF-A0A9E0DF92-F1
#
_cell.length_a   1.000
_cell.length_b   1.000
_cell.length_c   1.000
_cell.angle_alpha   90.00
_cell.angle_beta   90.00
_cell.angle_gamma   90.00
#
_symmetry.space_group_name_H-M   'P 1'
#
loop_
_entity.id
_entity.type
_entity.pdbx_description
1 polymer ?
#
loop_
_entity_poly.entity_id
_entity_poly.type
_entity_poly.pdbx_seq_one_letter_code
_entity_poly.pdbx_strand_id
1 'polypeptide(L)'
;MSIHVESITVQDVLTSLGFADPLVAARQQAQMILLGRLASYEAEVRQMEQKWGVPFEEMERRYNKVGYEDPEVDDDYLTWRWFAEAAESVRSKLLVVT
;
A
#
# COMPACT_ATOMS: atom_id res chain seq x y z
N MET A 1 3.63 -50.05 20.01
CA MET A 1 4.09 -49.41 18.77
C MET A 1 3.89 -47.91 18.97
N SER A 2 4.94 -47.17 19.33
CA SER A 2 4.83 -45.72 19.55
C SER A 2 4.91 -45.02 18.20
N ILE A 3 3.85 -44.30 17.83
CA ILE A 3 3.84 -43.47 16.64
C ILE A 3 4.62 -42.20 17.00
N HIS A 4 5.86 -42.10 16.52
CA HIS A 4 6.57 -40.83 16.51
C HIS A 4 5.93 -39.97 15.43
N VAL A 5 5.08 -39.03 15.85
CA VAL A 5 4.68 -37.92 14.98
C VAL A 5 5.83 -36.93 15.03
N GLU A 6 6.63 -36.89 13.96
CA GLU A 6 7.61 -35.81 13.81
C GLU A 6 6.85 -34.47 13.81
N SER A 7 7.17 -33.61 14.77
CA SER A 7 6.56 -32.28 14.86
C SER A 7 7.13 -31.42 13.73
N ILE A 8 6.31 -31.16 12.71
CA ILE A 8 6.66 -30.23 11.63
C ILE A 8 6.82 -28.83 12.22
N THR A 9 7.96 -28.18 11.96
CA THR A 9 8.23 -26.81 12.38
C THR A 9 7.87 -25.81 11.28
N VAL A 10 7.74 -24.53 11.64
CA VAL A 10 7.58 -23.43 10.68
C VAL A 10 8.74 -23.40 9.68
N GLN A 11 9.96 -23.70 10.14
CA GLN A 11 11.14 -23.74 9.28
C GLN A 11 11.05 -24.87 8.25
N ASP A 12 10.54 -26.05 8.62
CA ASP A 12 10.38 -27.18 7.69
C ASP A 12 9.39 -26.83 6.58
N VAL A 13 8.25 -26.23 6.94
CA VAL A 13 7.25 -25.77 5.97
C VAL A 13 7.85 -24.73 5.02
N LEU A 14 8.51 -23.71 5.54
CA LEU A 14 9.06 -22.63 4.71
C LEU A 14 10.22 -23.10 3.82
N THR A 15 11.07 -24.01 4.32
CA THR A 15 12.12 -24.65 3.52
C THR A 15 11.52 -25.48 2.39
N SER A 16 10.42 -26.21 2.63
CA SER A 16 9.71 -26.96 1.58
C SER A 16 9.14 -26.08 0.47
N LEU A 17 8.87 -24.80 0.77
CA LEU A 17 8.41 -23.78 -0.17
C LEU A 17 9.58 -23.02 -0.85
N GLY A 18 10.82 -23.38 -0.56
CA GLY A 18 12.02 -22.79 -1.17
C GLY A 18 12.57 -21.56 -0.43
N PHE A 19 12.09 -21.25 0.78
CA PHE A 19 12.64 -20.17 1.59
C PHE A 19 13.86 -20.62 2.39
N ALA A 20 14.91 -19.80 2.41
CA ALA A 20 16.14 -20.10 3.15
C ALA A 20 15.93 -20.06 4.68
N ASP A 21 15.10 -19.14 5.16
CA ASP A 21 14.73 -19.03 6.57
C ASP A 21 13.39 -18.28 6.75
N PRO A 22 12.79 -18.33 7.96
CA PRO A 22 11.51 -17.66 8.23
C PRO A 22 11.52 -16.14 8.08
N LEU A 23 12.66 -15.48 8.27
CA LEU A 23 12.77 -14.03 8.14
C LEU A 23 12.72 -13.62 6.66
N VAL A 24 13.36 -14.38 5.76
CA VAL A 24 13.25 -14.16 4.31
C VAL A 24 11.80 -14.32 3.85
N ALA A 25 11.12 -15.36 4.32
CA ALA A 25 9.70 -15.56 4.03
C ALA A 25 8.84 -14.40 4.54
N ALA A 26 9.05 -13.97 5.79
CA ALA A 26 8.32 -12.85 6.38
C ALA A 26 8.57 -11.53 5.62
N ARG A 27 9.80 -11.27 5.19
CA ARG A 27 10.15 -10.09 4.39
C ARG A 27 9.42 -10.10 3.05
N GLN A 28 9.44 -11.22 2.33
CA GLN A 28 8.75 -11.33 1.04
C GLN A 28 7.23 -11.17 1.19
N GLN A 29 6.63 -11.76 2.23
CA GLN A 29 5.21 -11.57 2.52
C GLN A 29 4.88 -10.11 2.85
N ALA A 30 5.70 -9.45 3.67
CA ALA A 30 5.54 -8.04 3.99
C ALA A 30 5.62 -7.16 2.73
N GLN A 31 6.61 -7.41 1.85
CA GLN A 31 6.73 -6.74 0.56
C GLN A 31 5.47 -6.90 -0.30
N MET A 32 4.96 -8.14 -0.44
CA MET A 32 3.76 -8.41 -1.22
C MET A 32 2.54 -7.64 -0.69
N ILE A 33 2.34 -7.62 0.63
CA ILE A 33 1.24 -6.87 1.27
C ILE A 33 1.37 -5.38 0.99
N LEU A 34 2.58 -4.83 1.14
CA LEU A 34 2.82 -3.40 0.90
C LEU A 34 2.64 -3.05 -0.57
N LEU A 35 3.12 -3.86 -1.51
CA LEU A 35 2.91 -3.66 -2.94
C LEU A 35 1.42 -3.69 -3.31
N GLY A 36 0.65 -4.62 -2.74
CA GLY A 36 -0.80 -4.67 -2.93
C GLY A 36 -1.49 -3.39 -2.46
N ARG A 37 -1.12 -2.89 -1.26
CA ARG A 37 -1.65 -1.63 -0.73
C ARG A 37 -1.27 -0.43 -1.60
N LEU A 38 -0.01 -0.36 -2.04
CA LEU A 38 0.46 0.71 -2.92
C LEU A 38 -0.33 0.73 -4.22
N ALA A 39 -0.52 -0.42 -4.86
CA ALA A 39 -1.27 -0.54 -6.11
C ALA A 39 -2.73 -0.07 -5.93
N SER A 40 -3.37 -0.40 -4.81
CA SER A 40 -4.71 0.09 -4.48
C SER A 40 -4.74 1.61 -4.33
N TYR A 41 -3.84 2.21 -3.54
CA TYR A 41 -3.82 3.66 -3.34
C TYR A 41 -3.50 4.43 -4.62
N GLU A 42 -2.56 3.95 -5.44
CA GLU A 42 -2.27 4.53 -6.75
C GLU A 42 -3.47 4.42 -7.71
N ALA A 43 -4.28 3.36 -7.61
CA ALA A 43 -5.49 3.22 -8.42
C ALA A 43 -6.56 4.24 -8.02
N GLU A 44 -6.72 4.52 -6.72
CA GLU A 44 -7.64 5.56 -6.23
C GLU A 44 -7.18 6.96 -6.65
N VAL A 45 -5.88 7.25 -6.55
CA VAL A 45 -5.29 8.49 -7.08
C VAL A 45 -5.62 8.68 -8.57
N ARG A 46 -5.39 7.63 -9.39
CA ARG A 46 -5.71 7.68 -10.83
C ARG A 46 -7.21 7.83 -11.11
N GLN A 47 -8.07 7.23 -10.30
CA GLN A 47 -9.52 7.40 -10.43
C GLN A 47 -9.93 8.85 -10.16
N MET A 48 -9.32 9.51 -9.18
CA MET A 48 -9.59 10.92 -8.91
C MET A 48 -9.09 11.84 -10.04
N GLU A 49 -7.91 11.56 -10.60
CA GLU A 49 -7.40 12.25 -11.80
C GLU A 49 -8.38 12.13 -12.97
N GLN A 50 -8.95 10.95 -13.17
CA GLN A 50 -9.95 10.70 -14.21
C GLN A 50 -11.28 11.41 -13.92
N LYS A 51 -11.74 11.39 -12.66
CA LYS A 51 -12.99 12.06 -12.23
C LYS A 51 -12.93 13.56 -12.53
N TRP A 52 -11.81 14.20 -12.18
CA TRP A 52 -11.66 15.66 -12.29
C TRP A 52 -10.99 16.15 -13.57
N GLY A 53 -10.40 15.24 -14.36
CA GLY A 53 -9.71 15.56 -15.61
C GLY A 53 -8.46 16.42 -15.43
N VAL A 54 -7.88 16.43 -14.23
CA VAL A 54 -6.70 17.23 -13.85
C VAL A 54 -5.75 16.40 -12.99
N PRO A 55 -4.45 16.74 -12.93
CA PRO A 55 -3.53 16.11 -11.98
C PRO A 55 -3.77 16.61 -10.54
N PHE A 56 -3.26 15.86 -9.55
CA PHE A 56 -3.42 16.15 -8.12
C PHE A 56 -3.01 17.59 -7.74
N GLU A 57 -1.89 18.08 -8.28
CA GLU A 57 -1.35 19.41 -7.97
C GLU A 57 -2.25 20.54 -8.46
N GLU A 58 -3.06 20.31 -9.50
CA GLU A 58 -4.06 21.27 -9.93
C GLU A 58 -5.26 21.28 -8.98
N MET A 59 -5.67 20.12 -8.46
CA MET A 59 -6.72 20.04 -7.45
C MET A 59 -6.30 20.71 -6.13
N GLU A 60 -5.05 20.54 -5.71
CA GLU A 60 -4.47 21.24 -4.56
C GLU A 60 -4.52 22.77 -4.73
N ARG A 61 -4.24 23.28 -5.93
CA ARG A 61 -4.35 24.73 -6.21
C ARG A 61 -5.78 25.23 -6.10
N ARG A 62 -6.76 24.43 -6.54
CA ARG A 62 -8.20 24.78 -6.45
C ARG A 62 -8.65 24.86 -5.00
N TYR A 63 -8.29 23.86 -4.19
CA TYR A 63 -8.59 23.81 -2.76
C TYR A 63 -7.99 25.00 -1.99
N ASN A 64 -6.75 25.40 -2.31
CA ASN A 64 -6.08 26.51 -1.63
C ASN A 64 -6.49 27.90 -2.14
N LYS A 65 -7.41 28.00 -3.10
CA LYS A 65 -7.80 29.27 -3.69
C LYS A 65 -8.74 30.04 -2.75
N VAL A 66 -8.25 31.18 -2.26
CA VAL A 66 -9.04 32.08 -1.38
C VAL A 66 -10.36 32.50 -2.05
N GLY A 67 -11.47 32.29 -1.34
CA GLY A 67 -12.82 32.69 -1.78
C GLY A 67 -13.52 31.69 -2.70
N TYR A 68 -12.97 30.48 -2.87
CA TYR A 68 -13.62 29.35 -3.52
C TYR A 68 -13.89 28.28 -2.46
N GLU A 69 -15.16 28.11 -2.08
CA GLU A 69 -15.63 26.98 -1.28
C GLU A 69 -16.55 26.16 -2.15
N ASP A 70 -16.15 24.93 -2.43
CA ASP A 70 -16.93 23.96 -3.17
C ASP A 70 -16.84 22.65 -2.39
N PRO A 71 -17.85 22.33 -1.56
CA PRO A 71 -17.77 21.22 -0.62
C PRO A 71 -17.44 19.87 -1.30
N GLU A 72 -17.89 19.67 -2.53
CA GLU A 72 -17.60 18.44 -3.28
C GLU A 72 -16.15 18.38 -3.74
N VAL A 73 -15.61 19.50 -4.23
CA VAL A 73 -14.18 19.63 -4.58
C VAL A 73 -13.30 19.45 -3.34
N ASP A 74 -13.71 20.01 -2.22
CA ASP A 74 -12.95 19.98 -0.97
C ASP A 74 -12.90 18.57 -0.37
N ASP A 75 -14.03 17.87 -0.30
CA ASP A 75 -14.11 16.50 0.20
C ASP A 75 -13.32 15.52 -0.68
N ASP A 76 -13.44 15.66 -2.00
CA ASP A 76 -12.69 14.86 -2.94
C ASP A 76 -11.19 15.13 -2.86
N TYR A 77 -10.78 16.40 -2.74
CA TYR A 77 -9.38 16.75 -2.57
C TYR A 77 -8.79 16.15 -1.30
N LEU A 78 -9.49 16.25 -0.16
CA LEU A 78 -9.02 15.66 1.10
C LEU A 78 -8.87 14.15 0.99
N THR A 79 -9.82 13.48 0.36
CA THR A 79 -9.77 12.04 0.09
C THR A 79 -8.59 11.67 -0.80
N TRP A 80 -8.41 12.41 -1.90
CA TRP A 80 -7.32 12.20 -2.84
C TRP A 80 -5.96 12.41 -2.18
N ARG A 81 -5.81 13.49 -1.41
CA ARG A 81 -4.61 13.79 -0.62
C ARG A 81 -4.27 12.65 0.33
N TRP A 82 -5.28 12.10 1.02
CA TRP A 82 -5.07 10.96 1.90
C TRP A 82 -4.49 9.76 1.17
N PHE A 83 -5.02 9.41 -0.01
CA PHE A 83 -4.49 8.30 -0.81
C PHE A 83 -3.06 8.56 -1.31
N ALA A 84 -2.76 9.79 -1.73
CA ALA A 84 -1.42 10.17 -2.17
C ALA A 84 -0.40 10.05 -1.03
N GLU A 85 -0.72 10.58 0.16
CA GLU A 85 0.14 10.49 1.35
C GLU A 85 0.26 9.03 1.84
N ALA A 86 -0.80 8.25 1.78
CA ALA A 86 -0.79 6.82 2.13
C ALA A 86 0.11 6.01 1.18
N ALA A 87 0.07 6.29 -0.13
CA ALA A 87 0.96 5.69 -1.11
C ALA A 87 2.42 6.01 -0.79
N GLU A 88 2.74 7.26 -0.48
CA GLU A 88 4.11 7.67 -0.12
C GLU A 88 4.61 7.00 1.18
N SER A 89 3.74 6.88 2.18
CA SER A 89 4.03 6.13 3.41
C SER A 89 4.35 4.66 3.13
N VAL A 90 3.63 4.03 2.19
CA VAL A 90 3.88 2.64 1.79
C VAL A 90 5.19 2.52 1.02
N ARG A 91 5.51 3.44 0.10
CA ARG A 91 6.82 3.48 -0.59
C ARG A 91 7.98 3.56 0.41
N SER A 92 7.86 4.42 1.41
CA SER A 92 8.86 4.53 2.48
C SER A 92 9.04 3.22 3.25
N LYS A 93 7.96 2.49 3.55
CA LYS A 93 8.02 1.17 4.21
C LYS A 93 8.63 0.10 3.32
N LEU A 94 8.35 0.12 2.02
CA LEU A 94 8.94 -0.80 1.05
C LEU A 94 10.48 -0.69 1.02
N LEU A 95 11.02 0.52 1.13
CA LEU A 95 12.47 0.74 1.20
C LEU A 95 13.13 0.11 2.44
N VAL A 96 12.39 -0.03 3.54
CA VAL A 96 12.89 -0.65 4.79
C VAL A 96 12.86 -2.17 4.71
N VAL A 97 11.89 -2.73 3.99
CA VAL A 97 11.71 -4.18 3.86
C VAL A 97 12.35 -4.76 2.59
N THR A 98 12.98 -3.96 1.75
CA THR A 98 13.75 -4.40 0.58
C THR A 98 15.20 -4.58 0.95
#